data_AF-A0ABC8TPI6-F1
#
_entry.id   AF-A0ABC8TPI6-F1
#
_cell.length_a   1.000
_cell.length_b   1.000
_cell.length_c   1.000
_cell.angle_alpha   90.00
_cell.angle_beta   90.00
_cell.angle_gamma   90.00
#
_symmetry.space_group_name_H-M   'P 1'
#
loop_
_entity.id
_entity.type
_entity.pdbx_description
1 polymer ?
#
loop_
_entity_poly.entity_id
_entity_poly.type
_entity_poly.pdbx_seq_one_letter_code
_entity_poly.pdbx_strand_id
1 'polypeptide(L)'
;MSLCNELNEERQKARCIMKSMFNRSFGATFLTDTGQESAFAYHIHRYADVYTSKPENFLFYPPEAWLHVPYDIKIMPHHLKVSSSLFKTR
;
A
#
# COMPACT_ATOMS: atom_id res chain seq x y z
N MET A 1 -13.12 15.93 26.11
CA MET A 1 -13.22 16.74 24.87
C MET A 1 -11.86 17.23 24.36
N SER A 2 -10.84 17.45 25.21
CA SER A 2 -9.51 17.95 24.78
C SER A 2 -8.70 16.99 23.90
N LEU A 3 -8.55 15.72 24.31
CA LEU A 3 -7.64 14.77 23.67
C LEU A 3 -8.06 14.37 22.24
N CYS A 4 -9.35 14.13 21.99
CA CYS A 4 -9.82 13.76 20.65
C CYS A 4 -9.58 14.87 19.63
N ASN A 5 -9.69 16.13 20.05
CA ASN A 5 -9.44 17.28 19.17
C ASN A 5 -7.95 17.41 18.89
N GLU A 6 -7.10 17.31 19.91
CA GLU A 6 -5.64 17.32 19.76
C GLU A 6 -5.14 16.21 18.83
N LEU A 7 -5.63 14.98 19.01
CA LEU A 7 -5.31 13.86 18.11
C LEU A 7 -5.79 14.11 16.68
N ASN A 8 -6.96 14.74 16.51
CA ASN A 8 -7.47 15.06 15.19
C ASN A 8 -6.66 16.17 14.51
N GLU A 9 -6.17 17.16 15.26
CA GLU A 9 -5.26 18.20 14.77
C GLU A 9 -3.93 17.60 14.29
N GLU A 10 -3.32 16.73 15.09
CA GLU A 10 -2.10 16.02 14.70
C GLU A 10 -2.32 15.13 13.47
N ARG A 11 -3.45 14.42 13.42
CA ARG A 11 -3.85 13.64 12.24
C ARG A 11 -3.96 14.53 11.00
N GLN A 12 -4.52 15.72 11.13
CA GLN A 12 -4.67 16.65 10.00
C GLN A 12 -3.31 17.22 9.57
N LYS A 13 -2.43 17.58 10.50
CA LYS A 13 -1.06 18.01 10.21
C LYS A 13 -0.30 16.93 9.43
N ALA A 14 -0.35 15.68 9.90
CA ALA A 14 0.28 14.55 9.21
C ALA A 14 -0.27 14.35 7.79
N ARG A 15 -1.59 14.45 7.60
CA ARG A 15 -2.23 14.36 6.27
C ARG A 15 -1.80 15.49 5.33
N CYS A 16 -1.68 16.71 5.84
CA CYS A 16 -1.19 17.86 5.06
C CYS A 16 0.26 17.67 4.61
N ILE A 17 1.14 17.24 5.51
CA ILE A 17 2.54 16.92 5.20
C ILE A 17 2.60 15.82 4.13
N MET A 18 1.86 14.73 4.32
CA MET A 18 1.81 13.64 3.35
C MET A 18 1.31 14.10 1.98
N LYS A 19 0.26 14.93 1.92
CA LYS A 19 -0.25 15.49 0.66
C LYS A 19 0.81 16.30 -0.09
N SER A 20 1.67 17.01 0.64
CA SER A 20 2.75 17.82 0.04
C SER A 20 3.86 17.00 -0.64
N MET A 21 3.97 15.70 -0.33
CA MET A 21 4.96 14.80 -0.92
C MET A 21 4.57 14.28 -2.31
N PHE A 22 3.31 14.47 -2.71
CA PHE A 22 2.77 13.96 -3.97
C PHE A 22 2.53 15.09 -4.98
N ASN A 23 2.11 14.70 -6.19
CA ASN A 23 1.75 15.66 -7.22
C ASN A 23 0.68 16.63 -6.71
N ARG A 24 0.91 17.94 -6.87
CA ARG A 24 0.03 18.98 -6.33
C ARG A 24 -1.40 18.91 -6.88
N SER A 25 -1.55 18.54 -8.15
CA SER A 25 -2.85 18.53 -8.84
C SER A 25 -3.59 17.20 -8.71
N PHE A 26 -2.85 16.08 -8.76
CA PHE A 26 -3.44 14.74 -8.83
C PHE A 26 -3.21 13.89 -7.58
N GLY A 27 -2.33 14.30 -6.67
CA GLY A 27 -2.00 13.54 -5.47
C GLY A 27 -1.21 12.27 -5.78
N ALA A 28 -1.42 11.24 -4.95
CA ALA A 28 -0.80 9.94 -5.12
C ALA A 28 -1.57 9.11 -6.17
N THR A 29 -0.86 8.39 -7.03
CA THR A 29 -1.50 7.56 -8.06
C THR A 29 -2.29 6.39 -7.46
N PHE A 30 -1.78 5.77 -6.39
CA PHE A 30 -2.36 4.56 -5.81
C PHE A 30 -3.32 4.81 -4.64
N LEU A 31 -3.33 6.02 -4.07
CA LEU A 31 -4.12 6.35 -2.89
C LEU A 31 -4.89 7.65 -3.08
N THR A 32 -6.09 7.70 -2.54
CA THR A 32 -6.87 8.92 -2.38
C THR A 32 -6.32 9.77 -1.23
N ASP A 33 -6.75 11.02 -1.14
CA ASP A 33 -6.46 11.90 -0.01
C ASP A 33 -7.01 11.37 1.33
N THR A 34 -8.00 10.47 1.29
CA THR A 34 -8.51 9.74 2.47
C THR A 34 -7.68 8.53 2.88
N GLY A 35 -6.69 8.14 2.08
CA GLY A 35 -5.87 6.95 2.29
C GLY A 35 -6.52 5.65 1.79
N GLN A 36 -7.66 5.73 1.11
CA GLN A 36 -8.28 4.60 0.42
C GLN A 36 -7.60 4.35 -0.93
N GLU A 37 -7.66 3.12 -1.43
CA GLU A 37 -7.17 2.79 -2.78
C GLU A 37 -7.83 3.65 -3.85
N SER A 38 -7.04 4.14 -4.81
CA SER A 38 -7.57 4.86 -5.95
C SER A 38 -8.23 3.91 -6.96
N ALA A 39 -9.05 4.44 -7.86
CA ALA A 39 -9.57 3.66 -8.98
C ALA A 39 -8.43 3.05 -9.82
N PHE A 40 -7.32 3.77 -10.01
CA PHE A 40 -6.16 3.23 -10.71
C PHE A 40 -5.55 2.01 -9.99
N ALA A 41 -5.35 2.11 -8.66
CA ALA A 41 -4.85 0.99 -7.86
C ALA A 41 -5.76 -0.23 -7.96
N TYR A 42 -7.08 -0.02 -7.88
CA TYR A 42 -8.07 -1.08 -8.04
C TYR A 42 -7.93 -1.81 -9.39
N HIS A 43 -7.74 -1.08 -10.49
CA HIS A 43 -7.56 -1.69 -11.82
C HIS A 43 -6.27 -2.50 -11.90
N ILE A 44 -5.14 -1.98 -11.38
CA ILE A 44 -3.88 -2.73 -11.34
C ILE A 44 -4.07 -4.03 -10.54
N HIS A 45 -4.68 -3.96 -9.35
CA HIS A 45 -4.94 -5.13 -8.51
C HIS A 45 -5.89 -6.16 -9.14
N ARG A 46 -6.77 -5.73 -10.05
CA ARG A 46 -7.76 -6.60 -10.70
C ARG A 46 -7.25 -7.25 -11.98
N TYR A 47 -6.41 -6.55 -12.74
CA TYR A 47 -6.06 -6.95 -14.10
C TYR A 47 -4.60 -7.32 -14.30
N ALA A 48 -3.70 -6.91 -13.41
CA ALA A 48 -2.28 -7.27 -13.50
C ALA A 48 -1.94 -8.27 -12.39
N ASP A 49 -1.52 -9.48 -12.80
CA ASP A 49 -1.00 -10.48 -11.86
C ASP A 49 0.29 -9.98 -11.18
N VAL A 50 1.12 -9.27 -11.94
CA VAL A 50 2.34 -8.61 -11.45
C VAL A 50 2.47 -7.24 -12.11
N TYR A 51 2.81 -6.23 -11.31
CA TYR A 51 3.12 -4.88 -11.78
C TYR A 51 4.51 -4.46 -11.30
N THR A 52 5.24 -3.75 -12.16
CA THR A 52 6.56 -3.20 -11.85
C THR A 52 6.77 -1.90 -12.61
N SER A 53 7.73 -1.07 -12.18
CA SER A 53 7.95 0.25 -12.79
C SER A 53 8.44 0.20 -14.24
N LYS A 54 9.14 -0.88 -14.60
CA LYS A 54 9.68 -1.10 -15.95
C LYS A 54 9.89 -2.60 -16.21
N PRO A 55 9.73 -3.08 -17.45
CA PRO A 55 9.79 -4.51 -17.77
C PRO A 55 11.17 -5.12 -17.50
N GLU A 56 12.26 -4.33 -17.57
CA GLU A 56 13.61 -4.82 -17.30
C GLU A 56 13.77 -5.31 -15.86
N ASN A 57 12.89 -4.91 -14.95
CA ASN A 57 12.90 -5.41 -13.58
C ASN A 57 12.64 -6.92 -13.50
N PHE A 58 11.98 -7.51 -14.51
CA PHE A 58 11.81 -8.97 -14.58
C PHE A 58 13.12 -9.70 -14.87
N LEU A 59 14.12 -9.04 -15.47
CA LEU A 59 15.43 -9.64 -15.78
C LEU A 59 16.28 -9.89 -14.52
N PHE A 60 15.90 -9.33 -13.38
CA PHE A 60 16.54 -9.62 -12.09
C PHE A 60 16.09 -10.95 -11.46
N TYR A 61 15.12 -11.63 -12.09
CA TYR A 61 14.62 -12.92 -11.64
C TYR A 61 14.98 -13.99 -12.67
N PRO A 62 15.27 -15.24 -12.24
CA PRO A 62 15.41 -16.34 -13.17
C PRO A 62 14.09 -16.57 -13.92
N PRO A 63 14.12 -17.01 -15.20
CA PRO A 63 12.91 -17.28 -15.98
C PRO A 63 11.94 -18.28 -15.31
N GLU A 64 12.47 -19.16 -14.47
CA GLU A 64 11.72 -20.18 -13.72
C GLU A 64 11.24 -19.70 -12.35
N ALA A 65 11.42 -18.41 -12.01
CA ALA A 65 11.03 -17.86 -10.73
C ALA A 65 9.52 -17.97 -10.50
N TRP A 66 9.15 -18.43 -9.30
CA TRP A 66 7.78 -18.38 -8.82
C TRP A 66 7.55 -17.10 -8.02
N LEU A 67 6.63 -16.26 -8.49
CA LEU A 67 6.27 -15.01 -7.82
C LEU A 67 5.07 -15.26 -6.91
N HIS A 68 5.30 -15.27 -5.60
CA HIS A 68 4.26 -15.45 -4.59
C HIS A 68 3.87 -14.12 -3.95
N VAL A 69 2.57 -13.87 -3.82
CA VAL A 69 2.07 -12.72 -3.06
C VAL A 69 2.35 -12.96 -1.57
N PRO A 70 2.89 -11.98 -0.83
CA PRO A 70 3.09 -12.13 0.61
C PRO A 70 1.77 -12.38 1.35
N TYR A 71 1.82 -13.29 2.33
CA TYR A 71 0.65 -13.77 3.07
C TYR A 71 -0.06 -12.70 3.93
N ASP A 72 0.58 -11.56 4.16
CA ASP A 72 0.12 -10.48 5.02
C ASP A 72 -0.48 -9.28 4.24
N ILE A 73 -0.72 -9.45 2.94
CA ILE A 73 -1.33 -8.43 2.08
C ILE A 73 -2.79 -8.82 1.80
N LYS A 74 -3.73 -7.91 2.07
CA LYS A 74 -5.20 -8.13 2.01
C LYS A 74 -5.80 -8.90 3.19
N ILE A 75 -5.41 -8.49 4.40
CA ILE A 75 -6.06 -8.88 5.65
C ILE A 75 -7.47 -8.25 5.66
N MET A 76 -8.52 -9.08 5.70
CA MET A 76 -9.89 -8.61 5.83
C MET A 76 -10.10 -7.93 7.18
N PRO A 77 -11.08 -7.03 7.35
CA PRO A 77 -11.29 -6.32 8.61
C PRO A 77 -11.46 -7.22 9.85
N HIS A 78 -11.89 -8.46 9.66
CA HIS A 78 -12.07 -9.47 10.72
C HIS A 78 -10.88 -10.43 10.86
N HIS A 79 -9.87 -10.35 9.99
CA HIS A 79 -8.67 -11.17 10.08
C HIS A 79 -7.70 -10.59 11.11
N LEU A 80 -7.08 -11.47 11.87
CA LEU A 80 -6.04 -11.11 12.82
C LEU A 80 -4.70 -11.00 12.08
N LYS A 81 -4.02 -9.85 12.19
CA LYS A 81 -2.70 -9.67 11.58
C LYS A 81 -1.66 -10.48 12.36
N VAL A 82 -1.17 -11.55 11.76
CA VAL A 82 -0.12 -12.41 12.32
C VAL A 82 1.22 -12.00 11.73
N SER A 83 2.26 -11.88 12.56
CA SER A 83 3.61 -11.54 12.09
C SER A 83 4.16 -12.64 11.18
N SER A 84 4.66 -12.28 10.00
CA SER A 84 5.31 -13.21 9.07
C SER A 84 6.56 -13.88 9.66
N SER A 85 7.18 -13.27 10.69
CA SER A 85 8.29 -13.87 11.44
C SER A 85 7.93 -15.20 12.10
N LEU A 86 6.64 -15.47 12.36
CA LEU A 86 6.16 -16.71 12.96
C LEU A 86 6.16 -17.89 11.98
N PHE A 87 6.22 -17.63 10.67
CA PHE A 87 6.19 -18.65 9.62
C PHE A 87 7.56 -18.87 8.96
N LYS A 88 8.62 -18.22 9.45
CA LYS A 88 9.99 -18.51 9.01
C LYS A 88 10.44 -19.84 9.61
N THR A 89 10.31 -20.92 8.84
CA THR A 89 11.03 -22.17 9.14
C THR A 89 12.52 -21.94 8.88
N ARG A 90 13.37 -22.36 9.82
CA ARG A 90 14.84 -22.31 9.65
C ARG A 90 15.30 -23.12 8.45
#